data_AF-A0A378F768-F1
#
_entry.id   AF-A0A378F768-F1
#
_cell.length_a   1.000
_cell.length_b   1.000
_cell.length_c   1.000
_cell.angle_alpha   90.00
_cell.angle_beta   90.00
_cell.angle_gamma   90.00
#
_symmetry.space_group_name_H-M   'P 1'
#
loop_
_entity.id
_entity.type
_entity.pdbx_description
1 polymer ?
#
loop_
_entity_poly.entity_id
_entity_poly.type
_entity_poly.pdbx_seq_one_letter_code
_entity_poly.pdbx_strand_id
1 'polypeptide(L)'
;MPIFIIPIVGTFITAGIMMWGLGEPVGALTANLTGWLQGMREGSIVVLAIIMGLMLAFDMGGPVNKVAYAFMLICVSQGVYSVVAIAAVGIAVPPLGMGLATLIGRKYFTAEERETGKASLVMGCVGVTEGAIPFAAADPLRVIPANMIGAASGCVTAALMGAQCYAGWGGLIVLPVVQGKLGFVAALLVGACVSAACVILLKAFAKKKPTNVAADDELDLDFEIN
;
A
#
# COMPACT_ATOMS: atom_id res chain seq x y z
N MET A 1 -39.15 6.47 11.58
CA MET A 1 -39.09 6.45 10.09
C MET A 1 -37.85 7.11 9.44
N PRO A 2 -37.00 7.94 10.09
CA PRO A 2 -35.77 8.47 9.46
C PRO A 2 -34.72 7.39 9.13
N ILE A 3 -34.67 6.33 9.94
CA ILE A 3 -33.67 5.24 9.84
C ILE A 3 -33.77 4.45 8.53
N PHE A 4 -34.94 4.37 7.90
CA PHE A 4 -35.11 3.64 6.62
C PHE A 4 -35.15 4.57 5.41
N ILE A 5 -35.80 5.72 5.51
CA ILE A 5 -35.98 6.62 4.37
C ILE A 5 -34.65 7.26 3.96
N ILE A 6 -33.82 7.70 4.91
CA ILE A 6 -32.55 8.37 4.60
C ILE A 6 -31.57 7.42 3.90
N PRO A 7 -31.32 6.18 4.38
CA PRO A 7 -30.43 5.26 3.67
C PRO A 7 -30.95 4.85 2.30
N ILE A 8 -32.27 4.64 2.13
CA ILE A 8 -32.85 4.23 0.84
C ILE A 8 -32.70 5.36 -0.19
N VAL A 9 -33.14 6.58 0.16
CA VAL A 9 -33.06 7.73 -0.75
C VAL A 9 -31.62 8.11 -1.01
N GLY A 10 -30.77 8.13 0.02
CA GLY A 10 -29.34 8.41 -0.11
C GLY A 10 -28.62 7.40 -0.99
N THR A 11 -28.90 6.10 -0.83
CA THR A 11 -28.33 5.05 -1.69
C THR A 11 -28.84 5.18 -3.12
N PHE A 12 -30.13 5.47 -3.32
CA PHE A 12 -30.70 5.63 -4.65
C PHE A 12 -30.08 6.81 -5.41
N ILE A 13 -29.91 7.95 -4.74
CA ILE A 13 -29.25 9.14 -5.33
C ILE A 13 -27.78 8.83 -5.64
N THR A 14 -27.05 8.28 -4.66
CA THR A 14 -25.61 8.00 -4.83
C THR A 14 -25.37 6.95 -5.91
N ALA A 15 -26.14 5.86 -5.91
CA ALA A 15 -26.09 4.83 -6.95
C ALA A 15 -26.49 5.39 -8.31
N GLY A 16 -27.51 6.24 -8.38
CA GLY A 16 -27.92 6.92 -9.62
C GLY A 16 -26.82 7.80 -10.20
N ILE A 17 -26.16 8.62 -9.37
CA ILE A 17 -25.01 9.44 -9.78
C ILE A 17 -23.85 8.55 -10.25
N MET A 18 -23.56 7.47 -9.53
CA MET A 18 -22.49 6.55 -9.91
C MET A 18 -22.79 5.79 -11.21
N MET A 19 -24.03 5.37 -11.45
CA MET A 19 -24.39 4.62 -12.66
C MET A 19 -24.53 5.51 -13.90
N TRP A 20 -25.16 6.68 -13.78
CA TRP A 20 -25.50 7.52 -14.94
C TRP A 20 -24.61 8.74 -15.13
N GLY A 21 -23.87 9.17 -14.10
CA GLY A 21 -22.96 10.31 -14.18
C GLY A 21 -21.48 9.91 -14.24
N LEU A 22 -21.03 9.10 -13.28
CA LEU A 22 -19.60 8.82 -13.09
C LEU A 22 -19.15 7.47 -13.65
N GLY A 23 -20.07 6.54 -13.89
CA GLY A 23 -19.74 5.16 -14.28
C GLY A 23 -19.03 5.08 -15.64
N GLU A 24 -19.55 5.78 -16.64
CA GLU A 24 -18.97 5.82 -17.98
C GLU A 24 -17.56 6.46 -18.00
N PRO A 25 -17.31 7.66 -17.43
CA PRO A 25 -15.97 8.24 -17.44
C PRO A 25 -14.96 7.43 -16.60
N VAL A 26 -15.36 6.87 -15.45
CA VAL A 26 -14.48 6.00 -14.64
C VAL A 26 -14.19 4.69 -15.39
N GLY A 27 -15.19 4.13 -16.06
CA GLY A 27 -15.05 2.94 -16.91
C GLY A 27 -14.08 3.19 -18.07
N ALA A 28 -14.22 4.31 -18.78
CA ALA A 28 -13.34 4.70 -19.88
C ALA A 28 -11.89 4.89 -19.41
N LEU A 29 -11.67 5.56 -18.27
CA LEU A 29 -10.34 5.71 -17.67
C LEU A 29 -9.73 4.35 -17.31
N THR A 30 -10.51 3.46 -16.70
CA THR A 30 -10.07 2.11 -16.33
C THR A 30 -9.73 1.28 -17.56
N ALA A 31 -10.53 1.36 -18.63
CA ALA A 31 -10.28 0.67 -19.89
C ALA A 31 -9.02 1.18 -20.59
N ASN A 32 -8.81 2.51 -20.65
CA ASN A 32 -7.62 3.11 -21.23
C ASN A 32 -6.34 2.73 -20.46
N LEU A 33 -6.37 2.79 -19.13
CA LEU A 33 -5.25 2.38 -18.28
C LEU A 33 -4.96 0.88 -18.41
N THR A 34 -6.00 0.05 -18.48
CA THR A 34 -5.86 -1.38 -18.74
C THR A 34 -5.20 -1.63 -20.10
N GLY A 35 -5.66 -0.96 -21.16
CA GLY A 35 -5.09 -1.09 -22.50
C GLY A 35 -3.62 -0.65 -22.55
N TRP A 36 -3.27 0.44 -21.86
CA TRP A 36 -1.90 0.91 -21.73
C TRP A 36 -1.00 -0.12 -21.01
N LEU A 37 -1.44 -0.64 -19.87
CA LEU A 37 -0.70 -1.66 -19.11
C LEU A 37 -0.58 -3.00 -19.88
N GLN A 38 -1.58 -3.36 -20.71
CA GLN A 38 -1.47 -4.50 -21.62
C GLN A 38 -0.35 -4.29 -22.65
N GLY A 39 -0.26 -3.11 -23.25
CA GLY A 39 0.82 -2.77 -24.19
C GLY A 39 2.22 -2.84 -23.55
N MET A 40 2.34 -2.52 -22.26
CA MET A 40 3.63 -2.62 -21.54
C MET A 40 4.10 -4.05 -21.29
N ARG A 41 3.22 -5.06 -21.38
CA ARG A 41 3.58 -6.48 -21.22
C ARG A 41 4.57 -6.93 -22.28
N GLU A 42 4.42 -6.46 -23.53
CA GLU A 42 5.31 -6.80 -24.64
C GLU A 42 6.65 -6.05 -24.56
N GLY A 43 6.68 -4.88 -23.90
CA GLY A 43 7.87 -4.04 -23.76
C GLY A 43 8.83 -4.47 -22.65
N SER A 44 8.39 -4.42 -21.38
CA SER A 44 9.23 -4.81 -20.24
C SER A 44 8.41 -5.15 -18.99
N ILE A 45 8.45 -6.43 -18.61
CA ILE A 45 7.80 -6.93 -17.39
C ILE A 45 8.32 -6.26 -16.12
N VAL A 46 9.58 -5.81 -16.11
CA VAL A 46 10.20 -5.12 -14.96
C VAL A 46 9.60 -3.73 -14.78
N VAL A 47 9.45 -2.97 -15.88
CA VAL A 47 8.83 -1.63 -15.80
C VAL A 47 7.36 -1.75 -15.39
N LEU A 48 6.64 -2.73 -15.93
CA LEU A 48 5.28 -3.05 -15.50
C LEU A 48 5.23 -3.38 -14.01
N ALA A 49 6.17 -4.17 -13.49
CA ALA A 49 6.23 -4.54 -12.08
C ALA A 49 6.45 -3.32 -11.17
N ILE A 50 7.31 -2.38 -11.57
CA ILE A 50 7.51 -1.12 -10.83
C ILE A 50 6.19 -0.35 -10.76
N ILE A 51 5.55 -0.09 -11.90
CA ILE A 51 4.30 0.68 -11.97
C ILE A 51 3.21 0.01 -11.13
N MET A 52 3.05 -1.30 -11.25
CA MET A 52 2.08 -2.07 -10.47
C MET A 52 2.33 -1.95 -8.97
N GLY A 53 3.59 -2.09 -8.52
CA GLY A 53 3.94 -1.93 -7.12
C GLY A 53 3.65 -0.52 -6.59
N LEU A 54 3.99 0.52 -7.36
CA LEU A 54 3.70 1.90 -7.00
C LEU A 54 2.19 2.15 -6.87
N MET A 55 1.39 1.72 -7.86
CA MET A 55 -0.06 1.94 -7.88
C MET A 55 -0.77 1.21 -6.74
N LEU A 56 -0.42 -0.05 -6.49
CA LEU A 56 -1.04 -0.85 -5.43
C LEU A 56 -0.72 -0.32 -4.03
N ALA A 57 0.45 0.28 -3.83
CA ALA A 57 0.84 0.80 -2.53
C ALA A 57 0.53 2.29 -2.31
N PHE A 58 0.07 3.02 -3.33
CA PHE A 58 -0.08 4.47 -3.27
C PHE A 58 -1.11 4.94 -2.25
N ASP A 59 -2.31 4.35 -2.26
CA ASP A 59 -3.45 4.76 -1.44
C ASP A 59 -4.02 3.63 -0.57
N MET A 60 -3.28 2.51 -0.47
CA MET A 60 -3.58 1.36 0.39
C MET A 60 -5.04 0.89 0.31
N GLY A 61 -5.58 0.79 -0.92
CA GLY A 61 -6.93 0.27 -1.19
C GLY A 61 -7.89 1.32 -1.78
N GLY A 62 -7.39 2.53 -2.02
CA GLY A 62 -8.13 3.60 -2.69
C GLY A 62 -8.23 3.41 -4.22
N PRO A 63 -8.65 4.47 -4.95
CA PRO A 63 -8.92 4.40 -6.38
C PRO A 63 -7.74 3.90 -7.23
N VAL A 64 -6.51 4.32 -6.95
CA VAL A 64 -5.31 3.95 -7.73
C VAL A 64 -5.00 2.47 -7.54
N ASN A 65 -5.06 1.97 -6.30
CA ASN A 65 -4.92 0.55 -6.01
C ASN A 65 -6.00 -0.26 -6.72
N LYS A 66 -7.28 0.16 -6.66
CA LYS A 66 -8.38 -0.59 -7.27
C LYS A 66 -8.28 -0.66 -8.80
N VAL A 67 -7.74 0.36 -9.46
CA VAL A 67 -7.46 0.29 -10.90
C VAL A 67 -6.39 -0.76 -11.20
N ALA A 68 -5.29 -0.79 -10.44
CA ALA A 68 -4.25 -1.82 -10.60
C ALA A 68 -4.78 -3.23 -10.26
N TYR A 69 -5.65 -3.35 -9.25
CA TYR A 69 -6.32 -4.59 -8.91
C TYR A 69 -7.29 -5.07 -10.01
N ALA A 70 -8.06 -4.17 -10.61
CA ALA A 70 -8.91 -4.50 -11.75
C ALA A 70 -8.07 -5.02 -12.95
N PHE A 71 -6.94 -4.38 -13.23
CA PHE A 71 -6.00 -4.87 -14.22
C PHE A 71 -5.47 -6.28 -13.89
N MET A 72 -5.14 -6.55 -12.63
CA MET A 72 -4.76 -7.89 -12.17
C MET A 72 -5.87 -8.91 -12.47
N LEU A 73 -7.14 -8.61 -12.18
CA LEU A 73 -8.25 -9.51 -12.48
C LEU A 73 -8.41 -9.79 -13.98
N ILE A 74 -8.18 -8.78 -14.82
CA ILE A 74 -8.16 -8.95 -16.28
C ILE A 74 -6.99 -9.86 -16.70
N CYS A 75 -5.84 -9.78 -16.05
CA CYS A 75 -4.73 -10.71 -16.29
C CYS A 75 -5.11 -12.16 -15.96
N VAL A 76 -5.87 -12.38 -14.89
CA VAL A 76 -6.35 -13.72 -14.51
C VAL A 76 -7.21 -14.32 -15.61
N SER A 77 -8.18 -13.55 -16.15
CA SER A 77 -9.06 -14.04 -17.23
C SER A 77 -8.34 -14.26 -18.56
N GLN A 78 -7.22 -13.57 -18.79
CA GLN A 78 -6.36 -13.71 -19.97
C GLN A 78 -5.26 -14.77 -19.81
N GLY A 79 -5.16 -15.44 -18.67
CA GLY A 79 -4.12 -16.45 -18.42
C GLY A 79 -2.71 -15.88 -18.18
N VAL A 80 -2.59 -14.58 -17.87
CA VAL A 80 -1.31 -13.89 -17.67
C VAL A 80 -0.94 -13.90 -16.18
N TYR A 81 -0.63 -15.09 -15.66
CA TYR A 81 -0.44 -15.34 -14.22
C TYR A 81 0.82 -14.73 -13.62
N SER A 82 1.81 -14.36 -14.43
CA SER A 82 3.01 -13.65 -13.97
C SER A 82 2.68 -12.26 -13.42
N VAL A 83 1.84 -11.51 -14.14
CA VAL A 83 1.37 -10.19 -13.70
C VAL A 83 0.49 -10.29 -12.46
N VAL A 84 -0.28 -11.38 -12.34
CA VAL A 84 -1.09 -11.65 -11.16
C VAL A 84 -0.20 -11.86 -9.93
N ALA A 85 0.90 -12.62 -10.04
CA ALA A 85 1.84 -12.79 -8.94
C ALA A 85 2.51 -11.46 -8.53
N ILE A 86 2.93 -10.65 -9.51
CA ILE A 86 3.49 -9.31 -9.28
C ILE A 86 2.52 -8.47 -8.45
N ALA A 87 1.26 -8.38 -8.88
CA ALA A 87 0.23 -7.63 -8.18
C ALA A 87 -0.06 -8.19 -6.77
N ALA A 88 -0.17 -9.52 -6.65
CA ALA A 88 -0.42 -10.19 -5.39
C ALA A 88 0.66 -9.90 -4.32
N VAL A 89 1.93 -9.75 -4.74
CA VAL A 89 3.01 -9.27 -3.87
C VAL A 89 2.80 -7.81 -3.49
N GLY A 90 2.60 -6.93 -4.48
CA GLY A 90 2.42 -5.49 -4.25
C GLY A 90 1.29 -5.15 -3.27
N ILE A 91 0.19 -5.90 -3.30
CA ILE A 91 -0.95 -5.74 -2.38
C ILE A 91 -0.56 -6.03 -0.92
N ALA A 92 0.25 -7.06 -0.69
CA ALA A 92 0.57 -7.51 0.67
C ALA A 92 1.75 -6.76 1.30
N VAL A 93 2.61 -6.16 0.49
CA VAL A 93 3.83 -5.50 0.99
C VAL A 93 3.56 -4.33 1.95
N PRO A 94 2.63 -3.38 1.70
CA PRO A 94 2.40 -2.25 2.60
C PRO A 94 2.12 -2.66 4.07
N PRO A 95 1.12 -3.52 4.35
CA PRO A 95 0.84 -3.94 5.74
C PRO A 95 1.95 -4.84 6.32
N LEU A 96 2.58 -5.70 5.52
CA LEU A 96 3.73 -6.51 5.98
C LEU A 96 4.92 -5.63 6.36
N GLY A 97 5.23 -4.62 5.55
CA GLY A 97 6.30 -3.66 5.78
C GLY A 97 6.07 -2.82 7.02
N MET A 98 4.85 -2.29 7.20
CA MET A 98 4.51 -1.52 8.41
C MET A 98 4.54 -2.38 9.67
N GLY A 99 3.95 -3.57 9.61
CA GLY A 99 4.00 -4.53 10.69
C GLY A 99 5.45 -4.88 11.09
N LEU A 100 6.31 -5.17 10.11
CA LEU A 100 7.73 -5.46 10.33
C LEU A 100 8.48 -4.23 10.88
N ALA A 101 8.18 -3.03 10.39
CA ALA A 101 8.79 -1.80 10.84
C ALA A 101 8.53 -1.55 12.32
N THR A 102 7.33 -1.85 12.81
CA THR A 102 7.00 -1.67 14.23
C THR A 102 7.70 -2.69 15.13
N LEU A 103 8.02 -3.89 14.63
CA LEU A 103 8.76 -4.90 15.38
C LEU A 103 10.27 -4.58 15.47
N ILE A 104 10.89 -4.18 14.37
CA ILE A 104 12.33 -3.89 14.30
C ILE A 104 12.64 -2.49 14.82
N GLY A 105 11.89 -1.50 14.34
CA GLY A 105 12.08 -0.08 14.60
C GLY A 105 11.33 0.45 15.80
N ARG A 106 11.01 -0.37 16.81
CA ARG A 106 10.10 -0.05 17.94
C ARG A 106 10.21 1.39 18.45
N LYS A 107 11.43 1.90 18.66
CA LYS A 107 11.71 3.27 19.16
C LYS A 107 11.18 4.43 18.29
N TYR A 108 10.78 4.18 17.05
CA TYR A 108 10.20 5.14 16.12
C TYR A 108 8.67 5.08 16.04
N PHE A 109 8.05 4.17 16.78
CA PHE A 109 6.60 3.96 16.78
C PHE A 109 6.02 4.07 18.19
N THR A 110 4.80 4.60 18.29
CA THR A 110 4.02 4.68 19.54
C THR A 110 3.58 3.30 20.01
N ALA A 111 3.07 3.21 21.25
CA ALA A 111 2.53 1.95 21.76
C ALA A 111 1.33 1.46 20.92
N GLU A 112 0.45 2.37 20.52
CA GLU A 112 -0.72 2.09 19.67
C GLU A 112 -0.32 1.65 18.26
N GLU A 113 0.66 2.31 17.64
CA GLU A 113 1.21 1.89 16.35
C GLU A 113 1.79 0.47 16.41
N ARG A 114 2.45 0.11 17.52
CA ARG A 114 3.02 -1.25 17.69
C ARG A 114 1.96 -2.33 17.85
N GLU A 115 0.86 -2.06 18.56
CA GLU A 115 -0.26 -3.00 18.65
C GLU A 115 -0.96 -3.14 17.30
N THR A 116 -1.19 -2.02 16.61
CA THR A 116 -1.72 -2.00 15.23
C THR A 116 -0.80 -2.76 14.28
N GLY A 117 0.51 -2.72 14.49
CA GLY A 117 1.52 -3.41 13.68
C GLY A 117 1.38 -4.93 13.70
N LYS A 118 0.99 -5.52 14.84
CA LYS A 118 0.71 -6.96 14.94
C LYS A 118 -0.47 -7.34 14.06
N ALA A 119 -1.55 -6.56 14.12
CA ALA A 119 -2.72 -6.77 13.26
C ALA A 119 -2.37 -6.56 11.77
N SER A 120 -1.55 -5.56 11.47
CA SER A 120 -1.06 -5.26 10.12
C SER A 120 -0.28 -6.42 9.50
N LEU A 121 0.59 -7.10 10.26
CA LEU A 121 1.27 -8.31 9.77
C LEU A 121 0.28 -9.39 9.33
N VAL A 122 -0.74 -9.66 10.16
CA VAL A 122 -1.75 -10.67 9.84
C VAL A 122 -2.55 -10.26 8.59
N MET A 123 -2.97 -9.00 8.52
CA MET A 123 -3.65 -8.43 7.36
C MET A 123 -2.81 -8.57 6.08
N GLY A 124 -1.51 -8.31 6.15
CA GLY A 124 -0.60 -8.50 5.03
C GLY A 124 -0.45 -9.96 4.61
N CYS A 125 -0.39 -10.89 5.56
CA CYS A 125 -0.39 -12.32 5.25
C CYS A 125 -1.65 -12.77 4.50
N VAL A 126 -2.80 -12.16 4.75
CA VAL A 126 -4.04 -12.46 4.03
C VAL A 126 -4.32 -11.52 2.84
N GLY A 127 -3.38 -10.64 2.47
CA GLY A 127 -3.51 -9.77 1.30
C GLY A 127 -4.45 -8.58 1.47
N VAL A 128 -4.65 -8.10 2.71
CA VAL A 128 -5.45 -6.92 3.03
C VAL A 128 -4.52 -5.73 3.19
N THR A 129 -4.43 -4.90 2.15
CA THR A 129 -3.47 -3.79 2.08
C THR A 129 -3.84 -2.66 3.05
N GLU A 130 -5.12 -2.57 3.41
CA GLU A 130 -5.74 -1.57 4.28
C GLU A 130 -5.13 -1.58 5.70
N GLY A 131 -4.48 -2.69 6.09
CA GLY A 131 -3.75 -2.77 7.36
C GLY A 131 -2.63 -1.75 7.52
N ALA A 132 -2.22 -1.07 6.44
CA ALA A 132 -1.25 0.03 6.46
C ALA A 132 -1.88 1.43 6.62
N ILE A 133 -3.21 1.57 6.45
CA ILE A 133 -3.91 2.88 6.52
C ILE A 133 -3.68 3.60 7.84
N PRO A 134 -3.79 2.97 9.03
CA PRO A 134 -3.60 3.69 10.30
C PRO A 134 -2.23 4.37 10.40
N PHE A 135 -1.20 3.75 9.84
CA PHE A 135 0.15 4.30 9.83
C PHE A 135 0.29 5.47 8.87
N ALA A 136 -0.29 5.35 7.67
CA ALA A 136 -0.27 6.43 6.70
C ALA A 136 -1.13 7.62 7.12
N ALA A 137 -2.23 7.38 7.84
CA ALA A 137 -3.03 8.45 8.44
C ALA A 137 -2.22 9.23 9.49
N ALA A 138 -1.38 8.52 10.28
CA ALA A 138 -0.52 9.15 11.27
C ALA A 138 0.71 9.87 10.67
N ASP A 139 1.32 9.32 9.62
CA ASP A 139 2.56 9.85 9.02
C ASP A 139 2.63 9.63 7.49
N PRO A 140 1.79 10.34 6.70
CA PRO A 140 1.60 10.04 5.28
C PRO A 140 2.86 10.26 4.45
N LEU A 141 3.61 11.32 4.75
CA LEU A 141 4.81 11.72 3.98
C LEU A 141 5.94 10.71 4.07
N ARG A 142 5.96 9.85 5.10
CA ARG A 142 7.01 8.84 5.29
C ARG A 142 6.52 7.45 4.96
N VAL A 143 5.27 7.13 5.29
CA VAL A 143 4.70 5.80 5.11
C VAL A 143 4.35 5.53 3.65
N ILE A 144 3.70 6.46 2.95
CA ILE A 144 3.26 6.22 1.56
C ILE A 144 4.48 5.99 0.64
N PRO A 145 5.51 6.86 0.62
CA PRO A 145 6.67 6.63 -0.24
C PRO A 145 7.44 5.34 0.13
N ALA A 146 7.55 5.02 1.42
CA ALA A 146 8.19 3.78 1.86
C ALA A 146 7.44 2.54 1.37
N ASN A 147 6.11 2.54 1.47
CA ASN A 147 5.27 1.46 0.96
C ASN A 147 5.38 1.32 -0.56
N MET A 148 5.36 2.43 -1.30
CA MET A 148 5.53 2.43 -2.75
C MET A 148 6.87 1.84 -3.17
N ILE A 149 7.97 2.25 -2.54
CA ILE A 149 9.32 1.73 -2.84
C ILE A 149 9.42 0.25 -2.48
N GLY A 150 8.89 -0.15 -1.32
CA GLY A 150 8.87 -1.55 -0.91
C GLY A 150 8.04 -2.42 -1.85
N ALA A 151 6.83 -2.00 -2.19
CA ALA A 151 5.95 -2.75 -3.09
C ALA A 151 6.55 -2.87 -4.48
N ALA A 152 7.10 -1.79 -5.05
CA ALA A 152 7.84 -1.84 -6.31
C ALA A 152 9.00 -2.84 -6.26
N SER A 153 9.78 -2.85 -5.17
CA SER A 153 10.91 -3.77 -4.99
C SER A 153 10.45 -5.24 -4.91
N GLY A 154 9.37 -5.52 -4.17
CA GLY A 154 8.77 -6.85 -4.12
C GLY A 154 8.21 -7.29 -5.46
N CYS A 155 7.46 -6.42 -6.14
CA CYS A 155 6.92 -6.67 -7.48
C CYS A 155 8.00 -7.00 -8.50
N VAL A 156 9.09 -6.23 -8.54
CA VAL A 156 10.23 -6.49 -9.43
C VAL A 156 10.88 -7.83 -9.07
N THR A 157 11.03 -8.15 -7.79
CA THR A 157 11.58 -9.44 -7.36
C THR A 157 10.70 -10.60 -7.83
N ALA A 158 9.36 -10.47 -7.72
CA ALA A 158 8.43 -11.47 -8.22
C ALA A 158 8.54 -11.67 -9.74
N ALA A 159 8.70 -10.57 -10.49
CA ALA A 159 8.89 -10.60 -11.93
C ALA A 159 10.19 -11.31 -12.32
N LEU A 160 11.31 -10.99 -11.67
CA LEU A 160 12.62 -11.58 -11.93
C LEU A 160 12.70 -13.06 -11.53
N MET A 161 11.98 -13.46 -10.49
CA MET A 161 11.91 -14.84 -10.03
C MET A 161 10.87 -15.68 -10.81
N GLY A 162 10.14 -15.07 -11.75
CA GLY A 162 9.18 -15.77 -12.60
C GLY A 162 8.01 -16.38 -11.82
N ALA A 163 7.61 -15.77 -10.70
CA ALA A 163 6.46 -16.24 -9.92
C ALA A 163 5.17 -16.11 -10.74
N GLN A 164 4.24 -17.06 -10.57
CA GLN A 164 2.93 -17.03 -11.20
C GLN A 164 1.84 -17.32 -10.16
N CYS A 165 0.73 -16.59 -10.22
CA CYS A 165 -0.39 -16.74 -9.28
C CYS A 165 -1.68 -16.95 -10.07
N TYR A 166 -2.43 -17.99 -9.71
CA TYR A 166 -3.69 -18.34 -10.38
C TYR A 166 -4.92 -17.72 -9.70
N ALA A 167 -4.75 -17.04 -8.57
CA ALA A 167 -5.81 -16.32 -7.88
C ALA A 167 -5.60 -14.80 -7.96
N GLY A 168 -6.68 -14.08 -8.27
CA GLY A 168 -6.71 -12.62 -8.22
C GLY A 168 -6.81 -12.10 -6.80
N TRP A 169 -5.86 -12.45 -5.93
CA TRP A 169 -5.80 -12.02 -4.53
C TRP A 169 -4.33 -11.92 -4.06
N GLY A 170 -4.07 -11.14 -3.00
CA GLY A 170 -2.71 -10.89 -2.48
C GLY A 170 -2.30 -11.73 -1.27
N GLY A 171 -1.03 -11.65 -0.89
CA GLY A 171 -0.54 -12.20 0.39
C GLY A 171 -0.16 -13.69 0.38
N LEU A 172 0.13 -14.23 1.56
CA LEU A 172 0.50 -15.63 1.74
C LEU A 172 -0.69 -16.59 1.60
N ILE A 173 -1.93 -16.09 1.74
CA ILE A 173 -3.13 -16.92 1.57
C ILE A 173 -3.25 -17.52 0.16
N VAL A 174 -2.68 -16.88 -0.87
CA VAL A 174 -2.67 -17.40 -2.25
C VAL A 174 -1.54 -18.38 -2.52
N LEU A 175 -0.62 -18.61 -1.57
CA LEU A 175 0.54 -19.50 -1.76
C LEU A 175 0.20 -20.93 -2.26
N PRO A 176 -0.94 -21.57 -1.89
CA PRO A 176 -1.31 -22.87 -2.43
C PRO A 176 -1.48 -22.88 -3.96
N VAL A 177 -1.91 -21.75 -4.54
CA VAL A 177 -2.17 -21.56 -5.96
C VAL A 177 -1.10 -20.69 -6.64
N VAL A 178 0.11 -20.67 -6.09
CA VAL A 178 1.27 -20.00 -6.68
C VAL A 178 2.26 -21.04 -7.24
N GLN A 179 2.69 -20.84 -8.47
CA GLN A 179 3.86 -21.50 -9.04
C GLN A 179 5.10 -20.62 -8.82
N GLY A 180 6.24 -21.25 -8.48
CA GLY A 180 7.42 -20.50 -8.03
C GLY A 180 7.29 -19.98 -6.59
N LYS A 181 6.72 -20.79 -5.69
CA LYS A 181 6.41 -20.43 -4.28
C LYS A 181 7.57 -19.78 -3.55
N LEU A 182 8.78 -20.29 -3.72
CA LEU A 182 9.99 -19.73 -3.08
C LEU A 182 10.28 -18.32 -3.58
N GLY A 183 10.17 -18.08 -4.90
CA GLY A 183 10.33 -16.76 -5.50
C GLY A 183 9.27 -15.78 -5.03
N PHE A 184 8.02 -16.22 -4.90
CA PHE A 184 6.92 -15.41 -4.38
C PHE A 184 7.12 -15.01 -2.92
N VAL A 185 7.51 -15.96 -2.06
CA VAL A 185 7.80 -15.68 -0.65
C VAL A 185 9.02 -14.77 -0.52
N ALA A 186 10.08 -15.01 -1.30
CA ALA A 186 11.24 -14.13 -1.34
C ALA A 186 10.85 -12.70 -1.76
N ALA A 187 9.99 -12.55 -2.77
CA ALA A 187 9.49 -11.26 -3.21
C ALA A 187 8.69 -10.50 -2.14
N LEU A 188 7.82 -11.19 -1.40
CA LEU A 188 7.11 -10.61 -0.24
C LEU A 188 8.09 -10.15 0.84
N LEU A 189 9.09 -10.98 1.16
CA LEU A 189 10.10 -10.65 2.16
C LEU A 189 10.95 -9.45 1.74
N VAL A 190 11.41 -9.42 0.50
CA VAL A 190 12.17 -8.29 -0.04
C VAL A 190 11.34 -7.01 0.03
N GLY A 191 10.10 -7.04 -0.46
CA GLY A 191 9.25 -5.86 -0.44
C GLY A 191 8.93 -5.36 0.97
N ALA A 192 8.59 -6.27 1.89
CA ALA A 192 8.32 -5.94 3.29
C ALA A 192 9.56 -5.37 3.99
N CYS A 193 10.74 -5.98 3.81
CA CYS A 193 12.00 -5.49 4.37
C CYS A 193 12.38 -4.12 3.82
N VAL A 194 12.21 -3.88 2.52
CA VAL A 194 12.51 -2.58 1.91
C VAL A 194 11.54 -1.52 2.43
N SER A 195 10.23 -1.77 2.46
CA SER A 195 9.27 -0.83 3.05
C SER A 195 9.61 -0.52 4.50
N ALA A 196 9.88 -1.55 5.31
CA ALA A 196 10.24 -1.38 6.72
C ALA A 196 11.52 -0.56 6.90
N ALA A 197 12.57 -0.84 6.12
CA ALA A 197 13.81 -0.10 6.16
C ALA A 197 13.60 1.36 5.76
N CYS A 198 12.86 1.61 4.67
CA CYS A 198 12.55 2.96 4.20
C CYS A 198 11.82 3.78 5.26
N VAL A 199 10.73 3.26 5.84
CA VAL A 199 9.96 4.03 6.85
C VAL A 199 10.77 4.26 8.11
N ILE A 200 11.57 3.27 8.56
CA ILE A 200 12.45 3.43 9.72
C ILE A 200 13.50 4.50 9.46
N LEU A 201 14.15 4.49 8.30
CA LEU A 201 15.15 5.49 7.93
C LEU A 201 14.52 6.90 7.85
N LEU A 202 13.38 7.03 7.18
CA LEU A 202 12.68 8.31 7.06
C LEU A 202 12.26 8.88 8.43
N LYS A 203 11.73 8.03 9.33
CA LYS A 203 11.41 8.42 10.71
C LYS A 203 12.68 8.75 11.52
N ALA A 204 13.78 8.04 11.31
CA ALA A 204 15.05 8.29 11.98
C ALA A 204 15.66 9.64 11.60
N PHE A 205 15.63 10.01 10.32
CA PHE A 205 16.11 11.32 9.86
C PHE A 205 15.27 12.48 10.40
N ALA A 206 13.95 12.30 10.49
CA ALA A 206 13.06 13.32 11.03
C ALA A 206 13.31 13.62 12.52
N LYS A 207 13.65 12.60 13.32
CA LYS A 207 13.98 12.75 14.75
C LYS A 207 15.32 13.44 14.99
N LYS A 208 16.16 13.56 13.96
CA LYS A 208 17.55 14.03 14.02
C LYS A 208 17.71 15.51 13.69
N LYS A 209 16.65 16.33 13.70
CA LYS A 209 16.73 17.79 13.56
C LYS A 209 16.80 18.46 14.95
N PRO A 210 17.99 18.73 15.51
CA PRO A 210 18.15 19.76 16.51
C PRO A 210 18.26 21.09 15.76
N THR A 211 17.33 22.01 16.00
CA THR A 211 17.62 23.42 15.69
C THR A 211 18.28 24.00 16.93
N ASN A 212 19.61 24.05 16.88
CA ASN A 212 20.40 25.02 17.62
C ASN A 212 19.95 26.40 17.12
N VAL A 213 19.16 27.13 17.90
CA VAL A 213 19.07 28.58 17.83
C VAL A 213 19.49 29.07 19.20
N ALA A 214 20.43 30.00 19.16
CA ALA A 214 21.24 30.46 20.27
C ALA A 214 20.42 30.96 21.45
N ALA A 215 21.09 30.96 22.60
CA ALA A 215 20.81 31.78 23.75
C ALA A 215 20.35 33.18 23.33
N ASP A 216 19.11 33.52 23.66
CA ASP A 216 18.80 34.84 24.18
C ASP A 216 18.76 34.67 25.69
N ASP A 217 19.90 34.98 26.31
CA ASP A 217 19.91 35.61 27.62
C ASP A 217 18.97 36.82 27.54
N GLU A 218 17.87 36.83 28.29
CA GLU A 218 17.46 37.99 29.11
C GLU A 218 16.13 37.73 29.85
N LEU A 219 16.23 37.88 31.18
CA LEU A 219 15.20 38.38 32.11
C LEU A 219 14.19 37.37 32.70
N ASP A 220 14.69 36.57 33.65
CA ASP A 220 13.94 36.28 34.88
C ASP A 220 13.63 37.61 35.59
N LEU A 221 12.39 38.08 35.46
CA LEU A 221 11.83 39.11 36.32
C LEU A 221 10.92 38.42 37.34
N ASP A 222 11.53 38.03 38.46
CA ASP A 222 10.81 37.77 39.70
C ASP A 222 10.09 39.04 40.14
N PHE A 223 8.76 39.04 40.07
CA PHE A 223 7.93 39.96 40.82
C PHE A 223 7.22 39.17 41.92
N GLU A 224 7.87 39.07 43.08
CA GLU A 224 7.16 38.88 44.35
C GLU A 224 6.35 40.15 44.64
N ILE A 225 5.03 40.02 44.77
CA ILE A 225 4.17 41.05 45.35
C ILE A 225 3.58 40.47 46.64
N ASN A 226 4.00 41.06 47.76
CA ASN A 226 3.38 40.97 49.09
C ASN A 226 1.95 41.50 49.09
#